data_AF-A0A1G4J5M7-F1
#
_entry.id   AF-A0A1G4J5M7-F1
#
_cell.length_a   1.000
_cell.length_b   1.000
_cell.length_c   1.000
_cell.angle_alpha   90.00
_cell.angle_beta   90.00
_cell.angle_gamma   90.00
#
_symmetry.space_group_name_H-M   'P 1'
#
loop_
_entity.id
_entity.type
_entity.pdbx_description
1 polymer ?
#
loop_
_entity_poly.entity_id
_entity_poly.type
_entity_poly.pdbx_seq_one_letter_code
_entity_poly.pdbx_strand_id
1 'polypeptide(L)'
;MSDLDGYVPMIDAILSVSDPDKVSAKRIRKAIQELFAVNLEGQRKVVNALIVERFNQSQETRSNISSQDLVEKDAAIAKSISKKLNGTGKRSKSGSEASKPKKKRKSSENGNSLSQNKMLLSPELQELVKEPELARTQVVKKVWEYIRENDLQNPADRREIICDDRMKPIFGEKTTMFALNKSLSKHIYNRGEVIEGKEKSEVSESPAASNDIS
;
A
#
# COMPACT_ATOMS: atom_id res chain seq x y z
N MET A 1 -13.34 29.27 -11.37
CA MET A 1 -14.17 28.44 -10.47
C MET A 1 -15.27 27.84 -11.33
N SER A 2 -15.44 26.55 -11.60
CA SER A 2 -14.66 25.34 -11.36
C SER A 2 -15.27 24.25 -12.25
N ASP A 3 -14.75 24.01 -13.46
CA ASP A 3 -15.12 22.81 -14.27
C ASP A 3 -14.77 21.49 -13.56
N LEU A 4 -14.07 21.60 -12.43
CA LEU A 4 -13.65 20.52 -11.54
C LEU A 4 -14.81 19.92 -10.74
N ASP A 5 -15.84 20.71 -10.39
CA ASP A 5 -17.00 20.20 -9.65
C ASP A 5 -17.86 19.27 -10.51
N GLY A 6 -17.76 19.37 -11.84
CA GLY A 6 -18.41 18.44 -12.76
C GLY A 6 -17.90 17.00 -12.65
N TYR A 7 -16.65 16.81 -12.20
CA TYR A 7 -16.06 15.47 -12.02
C TYR A 7 -16.42 14.82 -10.70
N VAL A 8 -16.93 15.57 -9.73
CA VAL A 8 -17.27 15.07 -8.40
C VAL A 8 -18.26 13.89 -8.46
N PRO A 9 -19.41 13.98 -9.17
CA PRO A 9 -20.35 12.85 -9.24
C PRO A 9 -19.74 11.62 -9.93
N MET A 10 -18.86 11.83 -10.92
CA MET A 10 -18.18 10.75 -11.63
C MET A 10 -17.17 10.04 -10.72
N ILE A 11 -16.40 10.82 -9.94
CA ILE A 11 -15.44 10.31 -8.96
C ILE A 11 -16.19 9.50 -7.90
N ASP A 12 -17.26 10.06 -7.32
CA ASP A 12 -18.04 9.42 -6.26
C ASP A 12 -18.72 8.12 -6.75
N ALA A 13 -19.23 8.09 -7.99
CA ALA A 13 -19.77 6.89 -8.59
C ALA A 13 -18.72 5.78 -8.73
N ILE A 14 -17.52 6.10 -9.22
CA ILE A 14 -16.42 5.14 -9.35
C ILE A 14 -15.95 4.66 -7.97
N LEU A 15 -15.84 5.57 -7.01
CA LEU A 15 -15.47 5.25 -5.63
C LEU A 15 -16.50 4.37 -4.92
N SER A 16 -17.79 4.52 -5.23
CA SER A 16 -18.86 3.71 -4.65
C SER A 16 -18.78 2.23 -5.05
N VAL A 17 -18.40 1.95 -6.31
CA VAL A 17 -18.35 0.59 -6.89
C VAL A 17 -16.97 -0.07 -6.73
N SER A 18 -15.92 0.72 -6.48
CA SER A 18 -14.55 0.21 -6.48
C SER A 18 -14.06 -0.21 -5.09
N ASP A 19 -13.30 -1.32 -5.03
CA ASP A 19 -12.67 -1.83 -3.80
C ASP A 19 -11.64 -0.81 -3.25
N PRO A 20 -11.78 -0.30 -2.01
CA PRO A 20 -10.90 0.73 -1.48
C PRO A 20 -9.43 0.33 -1.41
N ASP A 21 -9.13 -0.97 -1.26
CA ASP A 21 -7.77 -1.48 -1.15
C ASP A 21 -7.04 -1.61 -2.50
N LYS A 22 -7.77 -1.50 -3.63
CA LYS A 22 -7.21 -1.69 -4.98
C LYS A 22 -7.19 -0.43 -5.82
N VAL A 23 -7.67 0.69 -5.28
CA VAL A 23 -7.98 1.90 -6.02
C VAL A 23 -6.93 2.96 -5.72
N SER A 24 -6.18 3.38 -6.75
CA SER A 24 -5.27 4.52 -6.68
C SER A 24 -5.85 5.71 -7.46
N ALA A 25 -5.47 6.93 -7.08
CA ALA A 25 -5.92 8.15 -7.78
C ALA A 25 -5.62 8.09 -9.30
N LYS A 26 -4.50 7.45 -9.68
CA LYS A 26 -4.15 7.23 -11.09
C LYS A 26 -5.15 6.33 -11.80
N ARG A 27 -5.63 5.28 -11.13
CA ARG A 27 -6.58 4.31 -11.68
C ARG A 27 -7.97 4.92 -11.85
N ILE A 28 -8.41 5.74 -10.89
CA ILE A 28 -9.68 6.49 -10.98
C ILE A 28 -9.60 7.52 -12.12
N ARG A 29 -8.53 8.31 -12.19
CA ARG A 29 -8.36 9.27 -13.29
C ARG A 29 -8.40 8.60 -14.65
N LYS A 30 -7.70 7.47 -14.81
CA LYS A 30 -7.72 6.68 -16.05
C LYS A 30 -9.13 6.15 -16.35
N ALA A 31 -9.84 5.66 -15.35
CA ALA A 31 -11.22 5.22 -15.50
C ALA A 31 -12.16 6.36 -15.93
N ILE A 32 -11.98 7.59 -15.42
CA ILE A 32 -12.74 8.76 -15.85
C ILE A 32 -12.40 9.10 -17.32
N GLN A 33 -11.12 9.09 -17.69
CA GLN A 33 -10.68 9.31 -19.06
C GLN A 33 -11.28 8.27 -20.03
N GLU A 34 -11.38 7.00 -19.59
CA GLU A 34 -11.88 5.89 -20.41
C GLU A 34 -13.42 5.89 -20.51
N LEU A 35 -14.13 6.09 -19.40
CA LEU A 35 -15.60 6.04 -19.37
C LEU A 35 -16.25 7.27 -20.00
N PHE A 36 -15.61 8.44 -19.90
CA PHE A 36 -16.18 9.71 -20.34
C PHE A 36 -15.43 10.35 -21.50
N ALA A 37 -14.39 9.69 -22.03
CA ALA A 37 -13.56 10.19 -23.13
C ALA A 37 -12.99 11.61 -22.91
N VAL A 38 -12.73 11.99 -21.66
CA VAL A 38 -12.23 13.33 -21.28
C VAL A 38 -10.71 13.32 -21.16
N ASN A 39 -10.02 14.34 -21.69
CA ASN A 39 -8.58 14.50 -21.48
C ASN A 39 -8.26 15.27 -20.19
N LEU A 40 -7.92 14.53 -19.13
CA LEU A 40 -7.57 15.07 -17.82
C LEU A 40 -6.06 15.32 -17.59
N GLU A 41 -5.20 15.23 -18.61
CA GLU A 41 -3.75 15.31 -18.41
C GLU A 41 -3.29 16.71 -17.96
N GLY A 42 -3.92 17.76 -18.50
CA GLY A 42 -3.63 19.16 -18.13
C GLY A 42 -3.96 19.51 -16.68
N GLN A 43 -4.92 18.81 -16.07
CA GLN A 43 -5.39 19.06 -14.70
C GLN A 43 -5.13 17.87 -13.76
N ARG A 44 -4.23 16.95 -14.14
CA ARG A 44 -3.98 15.70 -13.41
C ARG A 44 -3.67 15.88 -11.92
N LYS A 45 -2.97 16.95 -11.55
CA LYS A 45 -2.60 17.24 -10.15
C LYS A 45 -3.84 17.59 -9.32
N VAL A 46 -4.70 18.45 -9.88
CA VAL A 46 -5.91 18.92 -9.22
C VAL A 46 -6.93 17.79 -9.12
N VAL A 47 -7.12 17.02 -10.20
CA VAL A 47 -8.01 15.85 -10.21
C VAL A 47 -7.52 14.78 -9.24
N ASN A 48 -6.20 14.53 -9.15
CA ASN A 48 -5.68 13.59 -8.14
C ASN A 48 -5.94 14.05 -6.71
N ALA A 49 -5.77 15.35 -6.43
CA ALA A 49 -6.05 15.91 -5.11
C ALA A 49 -7.54 15.75 -4.77
N LEU A 50 -8.43 16.10 -5.71
CA LEU A 50 -9.88 15.94 -5.57
C LEU A 50 -10.29 14.48 -5.35
N ILE A 51 -9.66 13.54 -6.06
CA ILE A 51 -9.91 12.10 -5.88
C ILE A 51 -9.51 11.64 -4.48
N VAL A 52 -8.35 12.07 -3.97
CA VAL A 52 -7.87 11.70 -2.63
C VAL A 52 -8.77 12.30 -1.55
N GLU A 53 -9.19 13.55 -1.71
CA GLU A 53 -10.12 14.23 -0.81
C GLU A 53 -11.47 13.50 -0.77
N ARG A 54 -12.05 13.19 -1.93
CA ARG A 54 -13.31 12.43 -2.04
C ARG A 54 -13.20 11.01 -1.49
N PHE A 55 -12.06 10.36 -1.69
CA PHE A 55 -11.81 9.05 -1.11
C PHE A 55 -11.80 9.11 0.42
N ASN A 56 -11.08 10.07 1.01
CA ASN A 56 -11.04 10.23 2.46
C ASN A 56 -12.44 10.54 3.03
N GLN A 57 -13.20 11.42 2.38
CA GLN A 57 -14.57 11.73 2.77
C GLN A 57 -15.51 10.51 2.63
N SER A 58 -15.33 9.69 1.60
CA SER A 58 -16.07 8.43 1.42
C SER A 58 -15.70 7.40 2.49
N GLN A 59 -14.45 7.37 2.95
CA GLN A 59 -14.04 6.52 4.08
C GLN A 59 -14.59 7.04 5.41
N GLU A 60 -14.56 8.35 5.65
CA GLU A 60 -15.09 8.97 6.88
C GLU A 60 -16.61 8.80 7.01
N THR A 61 -17.34 8.89 5.89
CA THR A 61 -18.77 8.56 5.86
C THR A 61 -18.99 7.08 6.12
N ARG A 62 -18.21 6.17 5.50
CA ARG A 62 -18.29 4.73 5.81
C ARG A 62 -17.95 4.39 7.27
N SER A 63 -17.02 5.10 7.91
CA SER A 63 -16.71 4.90 9.33
C SER A 63 -17.74 5.50 10.28
N ASN A 64 -18.52 6.50 9.84
CA ASN A 64 -19.59 7.13 10.64
C ASN A 64 -20.98 6.51 10.44
N ILE A 65 -21.16 5.64 9.45
CA ILE A 65 -22.43 4.92 9.29
C ILE A 65 -22.42 3.76 10.29
N SER A 66 -23.16 3.94 11.39
CA SER A 66 -23.47 2.88 12.36
C SER A 66 -24.06 1.67 11.64
N SER A 67 -23.74 0.46 12.10
CA SER A 67 -24.33 -0.79 11.59
C SER A 67 -25.86 -0.76 11.55
N GLN A 68 -26.50 0.06 12.40
CA GLN A 68 -27.95 0.28 12.40
C GLN A 68 -28.46 1.01 11.15
N ASP A 69 -27.74 2.03 10.65
CA ASP A 69 -28.16 2.81 9.48
C ASP A 69 -28.04 2.01 8.17
N LEU A 70 -27.07 1.10 8.08
CA LEU A 70 -26.95 0.17 6.95
C LEU A 70 -28.10 -0.84 6.96
N VAL A 71 -28.44 -1.38 8.13
CA VAL A 71 -29.57 -2.31 8.29
C VAL A 71 -30.91 -1.61 7.98
N GLU A 72 -31.09 -0.35 8.36
CA GLU A 72 -32.28 0.41 8.03
C GLU A 72 -32.40 0.73 6.54
N LYS A 73 -31.30 1.11 5.88
CA LYS A 73 -31.26 1.35 4.43
C LYS A 73 -31.52 0.07 3.64
N ASP A 74 -30.90 -1.03 4.02
CA ASP A 74 -31.15 -2.34 3.40
C ASP A 74 -32.59 -2.81 3.64
N ALA A 75 -33.15 -2.59 4.84
CA ALA A 75 -34.55 -2.89 5.14
C ALA A 75 -35.53 -2.02 4.35
N ALA A 76 -35.22 -0.73 4.14
CA ALA A 76 -36.02 0.17 3.31
C ALA A 76 -35.97 -0.23 1.83
N ILE A 77 -34.80 -0.61 1.32
CA ILE A 77 -34.61 -1.12 -0.03
C ILE A 77 -35.36 -2.44 -0.21
N ALA A 78 -35.27 -3.38 0.74
CA ALA A 78 -36.04 -4.63 0.72
C ALA A 78 -37.57 -4.39 0.75
N LYS A 79 -38.05 -3.40 1.52
CA LYS A 79 -39.47 -3.01 1.54
C LYS A 79 -39.93 -2.39 0.21
N SER A 80 -39.10 -1.56 -0.41
CA SER A 80 -39.43 -0.96 -1.72
C SER A 80 -39.39 -2.00 -2.85
N ILE A 81 -38.45 -2.93 -2.82
CA ILE A 81 -38.34 -4.03 -3.80
C ILE A 81 -39.51 -5.01 -3.64
N SER A 82 -39.87 -5.41 -2.42
CA SER A 82 -41.04 -6.28 -2.18
C SER A 82 -42.35 -5.60 -2.58
N LYS A 83 -42.50 -4.30 -2.33
CA LYS A 83 -43.65 -3.51 -2.81
C LYS A 83 -43.71 -3.44 -4.35
N LYS A 84 -42.56 -3.44 -5.03
CA LYS A 84 -42.46 -3.46 -6.49
C LYS A 84 -42.67 -4.87 -7.09
N LEU A 85 -42.33 -5.93 -6.36
CA LEU A 85 -42.47 -7.33 -6.79
C LEU A 85 -43.86 -7.93 -6.52
N ASN A 86 -44.67 -7.36 -5.62
CA ASN A 86 -46.04 -7.80 -5.37
C ASN A 86 -47.05 -7.42 -6.48
N GLY A 87 -46.59 -6.90 -7.62
CA GLY A 87 -47.41 -6.54 -8.78
C GLY A 87 -47.61 -7.63 -9.83
N THR A 88 -46.78 -8.68 -9.89
CA THR A 88 -46.91 -9.72 -10.92
C THR A 88 -46.44 -11.09 -10.42
N GLY A 89 -47.34 -12.07 -10.49
CA GLY A 89 -47.18 -13.36 -9.81
C GLY A 89 -46.26 -14.39 -10.48
N LYS A 90 -45.95 -15.40 -9.64
CA LYS A 90 -45.83 -16.84 -9.93
C LYS A 90 -44.50 -17.40 -10.50
N ARG A 91 -44.02 -18.47 -9.81
CA ARG A 91 -42.99 -19.50 -10.16
C ARG A 91 -41.53 -19.03 -10.12
N SER A 92 -40.52 -19.80 -9.69
CA SER A 92 -40.39 -21.21 -9.32
C SER A 92 -39.03 -21.46 -8.63
N LYS A 93 -38.98 -22.55 -7.87
CA LYS A 93 -37.87 -23.20 -7.15
C LYS A 93 -36.79 -23.77 -8.09
N SER A 94 -35.50 -23.51 -7.81
CA SER A 94 -34.27 -24.27 -8.15
C SER A 94 -33.08 -23.43 -7.62
N GLY A 95 -32.14 -23.84 -6.77
CA GLY A 95 -31.56 -25.16 -6.54
C GLY A 95 -30.43 -25.44 -7.54
N SER A 96 -29.17 -25.09 -7.21
CA SER A 96 -27.94 -25.86 -7.53
C SER A 96 -26.66 -25.06 -7.25
N GLU A 97 -25.83 -25.59 -6.35
CA GLU A 97 -24.38 -25.37 -6.26
C GLU A 97 -23.68 -25.57 -7.61
N ALA A 98 -22.59 -24.82 -7.86
CA ALA A 98 -21.51 -25.27 -8.74
C ALA A 98 -20.22 -24.49 -8.45
N SER A 99 -19.43 -25.02 -7.52
CA SER A 99 -18.04 -24.69 -7.23
C SER A 99 -17.16 -24.99 -8.46
N LYS A 100 -16.53 -23.96 -9.06
CA LYS A 100 -15.43 -24.15 -10.03
C LYS A 100 -14.09 -23.73 -9.40
N PRO A 101 -13.06 -24.60 -9.38
CA PRO A 101 -11.77 -24.27 -8.77
C PRO A 101 -10.97 -23.33 -9.70
N LYS A 102 -10.56 -22.18 -9.15
CA LYS A 102 -9.66 -21.23 -9.83
C LYS A 102 -8.25 -21.85 -9.93
N LYS A 103 -7.90 -22.26 -11.15
CA LYS A 103 -6.59 -22.72 -11.60
C LYS A 103 -5.50 -21.68 -11.22
N LYS A 104 -4.57 -22.05 -10.34
CA LYS A 104 -3.35 -21.25 -10.05
C LYS A 104 -2.56 -21.08 -11.35
N ARG A 105 -2.41 -19.85 -11.84
CA ARG A 105 -1.49 -19.55 -12.94
C ARG A 105 -0.07 -19.55 -12.36
N LYS A 106 0.75 -20.49 -12.83
CA LYS A 106 2.22 -20.43 -12.74
C LYS A 106 2.66 -19.09 -13.33
N SER A 107 3.34 -18.25 -12.54
CA SER A 107 4.02 -17.08 -13.08
C SER A 107 5.26 -17.54 -13.82
N SER A 108 5.28 -17.16 -15.10
CA SER A 108 6.33 -17.38 -16.09
C SER A 108 7.70 -16.95 -15.57
N GLU A 109 8.64 -17.89 -15.64
CA GLU A 109 10.08 -17.70 -15.54
C GLU A 109 10.57 -17.06 -16.84
N ASN A 110 10.48 -15.73 -16.93
CA ASN A 110 11.33 -14.84 -17.71
C ASN A 110 10.73 -13.44 -17.79
N GLY A 111 11.50 -12.46 -17.34
CA GLY A 111 11.19 -11.07 -17.55
C GLY A 111 11.73 -10.22 -16.42
N ASN A 112 13.05 -10.02 -16.40
CA ASN A 112 13.79 -8.91 -15.77
C ASN A 112 13.01 -8.12 -14.71
N SER A 113 12.54 -8.81 -13.67
CA SER A 113 11.67 -8.22 -12.68
C SER A 113 12.62 -7.67 -11.63
N LEU A 114 12.71 -6.35 -11.50
CA LEU A 114 13.39 -5.70 -10.37
C LEU A 114 12.91 -6.28 -9.00
N SER A 115 11.74 -6.93 -8.98
CA SER A 115 11.19 -7.66 -7.83
C SER A 115 11.79 -9.05 -7.58
N GLN A 116 12.65 -9.57 -8.47
CA GLN A 116 13.35 -10.86 -8.35
C GLN A 116 14.87 -10.72 -8.32
N ASN A 117 15.42 -9.55 -8.66
CA ASN A 117 16.86 -9.31 -8.54
C ASN A 117 17.31 -9.45 -7.09
N LYS A 118 18.15 -10.45 -6.82
CA LYS A 118 18.80 -10.63 -5.53
C LYS A 118 19.74 -9.45 -5.28
N MET A 119 19.55 -8.77 -4.17
CA MET A 119 20.35 -7.61 -3.73
C MET A 119 21.07 -7.97 -2.44
N LEU A 120 22.26 -7.41 -2.26
CA LEU A 120 23.05 -7.59 -1.04
C LEU A 120 22.44 -6.74 0.08
N LEU A 121 22.36 -7.30 1.28
CA LEU A 121 21.82 -6.62 2.46
C LEU A 121 22.94 -6.14 3.38
N SER A 122 22.77 -5.03 4.08
CA SER A 122 23.70 -4.59 5.13
C SER A 122 23.72 -5.59 6.30
N PRO A 123 24.82 -5.68 7.09
CA PRO A 123 24.92 -6.61 8.22
C PRO A 123 23.73 -6.53 9.20
N GLU A 124 23.30 -5.31 9.54
CA GLU A 124 22.14 -5.07 10.41
C GLU A 124 20.84 -5.67 9.83
N LEU A 125 20.63 -5.53 8.52
CA LEU A 125 19.44 -6.04 7.85
C LEU A 125 19.50 -7.57 7.68
N GLN A 126 20.70 -8.13 7.56
CA GLN A 126 20.92 -9.58 7.59
C GLN A 126 20.61 -10.17 8.96
N GLU A 127 20.90 -9.48 10.07
CA GLU A 127 20.54 -9.97 11.40
C GLU A 127 19.02 -10.07 11.58
N LEU A 128 18.28 -9.09 11.07
CA LEU A 128 16.82 -9.06 11.13
C LEU A 128 16.18 -10.12 10.22
N VAL A 129 16.66 -10.27 8.98
CA VAL A 129 16.03 -11.13 7.96
C VAL A 129 16.64 -12.54 7.91
N LYS A 130 17.82 -12.73 8.50
CA LYS A 130 18.62 -13.97 8.54
C LYS A 130 19.03 -14.51 7.17
N GLU A 131 19.13 -13.64 6.19
CA GLU A 131 19.52 -13.97 4.81
C GLU A 131 20.53 -12.93 4.30
N PRO A 132 21.59 -13.34 3.58
CA PRO A 132 22.61 -12.42 3.08
C PRO A 132 22.15 -11.64 1.84
N GLU A 133 21.29 -12.24 1.02
CA GLU A 133 20.84 -11.70 -0.26
C GLU A 133 19.36 -11.98 -0.50
N LEU A 134 18.58 -10.94 -0.74
CA LEU A 134 17.17 -11.06 -1.08
C LEU A 134 16.75 -10.01 -2.09
N ALA A 135 15.70 -10.31 -2.85
CA ALA A 135 15.03 -9.29 -3.63
C ALA A 135 14.34 -8.29 -2.70
N ARG A 136 14.35 -7.00 -3.08
CA ARG A 136 13.80 -5.91 -2.26
C ARG A 136 12.36 -6.17 -1.77
N THR A 137 11.53 -6.78 -2.60
CA THR A 137 10.14 -7.14 -2.25
C THR A 137 10.07 -8.19 -1.15
N GLN A 138 11.00 -9.15 -1.14
CA GLN A 138 11.11 -10.18 -0.11
C GLN A 138 11.61 -9.58 1.20
N VAL A 139 12.58 -8.66 1.16
CA VAL A 139 13.05 -7.92 2.34
C VAL A 139 11.89 -7.19 3.00
N VAL A 140 11.15 -6.37 2.24
CA VAL A 140 9.99 -5.63 2.76
C VAL A 140 8.97 -6.58 3.39
N LYS A 141 8.68 -7.71 2.73
CA LYS A 141 7.75 -8.72 3.24
C LYS A 141 8.21 -9.31 4.57
N LYS A 142 9.49 -9.69 4.68
CA LYS A 142 10.09 -10.26 5.89
C LYS A 142 10.07 -9.28 7.06
N VAL A 143 10.39 -8.01 6.81
CA VAL A 143 10.29 -6.96 7.84
C VAL A 143 8.85 -6.81 8.34
N TRP A 144 7.85 -6.85 7.44
CA TRP A 144 6.43 -6.80 7.84
C TRP A 144 5.92 -8.06 8.53
N GLU A 145 6.48 -9.23 8.24
CA GLU A 145 6.24 -10.46 9.00
C GLU A 145 6.77 -10.26 10.43
N TYR A 146 8.01 -9.81 10.59
CA TYR A 146 8.62 -9.54 11.90
C TYR A 146 7.84 -8.52 12.73
N ILE A 147 7.42 -7.40 12.14
CA ILE A 147 6.63 -6.36 12.83
C ILE A 147 5.31 -6.93 13.37
N ARG A 148 4.66 -7.82 12.62
CA ARG A 148 3.39 -8.44 13.02
C ARG A 148 3.57 -9.56 14.03
N GLU A 149 4.64 -10.34 13.91
CA GLU A 149 4.94 -11.43 14.85
C GLU A 149 5.33 -10.91 16.24
N ASN A 150 5.90 -9.70 16.32
CA ASN A 150 6.33 -9.08 17.57
C ASN A 150 5.39 -7.94 18.02
N ASP A 151 4.21 -7.80 17.40
CA ASP A 151 3.20 -6.77 17.73
C ASP A 151 3.78 -5.34 17.86
N LEU A 152 4.70 -4.97 16.97
CA LEU A 152 5.45 -3.71 17.03
C LEU A 152 4.69 -2.49 16.48
N GLN A 153 3.41 -2.64 16.11
CA GLN A 153 2.57 -1.51 15.73
C GLN A 153 2.04 -0.80 16.96
N ASN A 154 2.08 0.53 16.96
CA ASN A 154 1.53 1.31 18.06
C ASN A 154 0.00 1.07 18.15
N PRO A 155 -0.53 0.61 19.30
CA PRO A 155 -1.96 0.30 19.44
C PRO A 155 -2.85 1.53 19.37
N ALA A 156 -2.32 2.72 19.68
CA ALA A 156 -3.03 4.00 19.59
C ALA A 156 -2.99 4.60 18.18
N ASP A 157 -1.91 4.39 17.42
CA ASP A 157 -1.78 4.82 16.03
C ASP A 157 -1.12 3.73 15.18
N ARG A 158 -1.94 2.96 14.44
CA ARG A 158 -1.47 1.85 13.58
C ARG A 158 -0.59 2.30 12.40
N ARG A 159 -0.37 3.60 12.22
CA ARG A 159 0.57 4.14 11.22
C ARG A 159 2.00 4.20 11.75
N GLU A 160 2.17 4.21 13.07
CA GLU A 160 3.46 4.24 13.76
C GLU A 160 3.90 2.82 14.13
N ILE A 161 5.16 2.52 13.85
CA ILE A 161 5.83 1.27 14.20
C ILE A 161 6.88 1.63 15.26
N ILE A 162 6.80 0.96 16.40
CA ILE A 162 7.72 1.11 17.52
C ILE A 162 8.84 0.09 17.32
N CYS A 163 10.04 0.55 17.02
CA CYS A 163 11.16 -0.33 16.70
C CYS A 163 11.77 -0.93 17.96
N ASP A 164 11.97 -2.24 17.94
CA ASP A 164 12.73 -2.95 18.97
C ASP A 164 14.25 -2.78 18.77
N ASP A 165 15.06 -3.36 19.66
CA ASP A 165 16.52 -3.18 19.65
C ASP A 165 17.19 -3.68 18.37
N ARG A 166 16.57 -4.63 17.67
CA ARG A 166 17.05 -5.15 16.38
C ARG A 166 16.69 -4.26 15.20
N MET A 167 15.53 -3.59 15.26
CA MET A 167 15.09 -2.67 14.22
C MET A 167 15.67 -1.26 14.38
N LYS A 168 16.00 -0.84 15.61
CA LYS A 168 16.54 0.50 15.90
C LYS A 168 17.76 0.91 15.05
N PRO A 169 18.78 0.06 14.80
CA PRO A 169 19.93 0.43 13.99
C PRO A 169 19.56 0.84 12.56
N ILE A 170 18.54 0.21 11.98
CA ILE A 170 18.12 0.39 10.59
C ILE A 170 17.05 1.48 10.46
N PHE A 171 16.10 1.51 11.40
CA PHE A 171 14.86 2.28 11.30
C PHE A 171 14.74 3.43 12.31
N GLY A 172 15.64 3.51 13.29
CA GLY A 172 15.52 4.40 14.44
C GLY A 172 14.49 3.91 15.46
N GLU A 173 14.19 4.72 16.48
CA GLU A 173 13.25 4.35 17.57
C GLU A 173 11.81 4.16 17.09
N LYS A 174 11.38 4.99 16.14
CA LYS A 174 10.02 4.98 15.61
C LYS A 174 10.07 5.20 14.11
N THR A 175 9.23 4.46 13.40
CA THR A 175 9.12 4.61 11.96
C THR A 175 7.68 4.54 11.49
N THR A 176 7.45 4.94 10.25
CA THR A 176 6.16 4.82 9.57
C THR A 176 6.34 3.96 8.34
N MET A 177 5.24 3.47 7.76
CA MET A 177 5.28 2.68 6.53
C MET A 177 6.07 3.33 5.38
N PHE A 178 6.04 4.66 5.26
CA PHE A 178 6.82 5.38 4.24
C PHE A 178 8.29 5.52 4.62
N ALA A 179 8.58 5.85 5.88
CA ALA A 179 9.94 6.00 6.37
C ALA A 179 10.71 4.66 6.35
N LEU A 180 10.04 3.56 6.70
CA LEU A 180 10.59 2.20 6.65
C LEU A 180 11.12 1.86 5.25
N ASN A 181 10.31 2.08 4.21
CA ASN A 181 10.72 1.82 2.83
C ASN A 181 11.88 2.72 2.37
N LYS A 182 11.95 3.95 2.89
CA LYS A 182 13.04 4.89 2.62
C LYS A 182 14.34 4.43 3.29
N SER A 183 14.28 4.00 4.55
CA SER A 183 15.44 3.46 5.27
C SER A 183 15.98 2.21 4.59
N LEU A 184 15.12 1.26 4.20
CA LEU A 184 15.54 0.05 3.49
C LEU A 184 16.37 0.32 2.24
N SER A 185 16.13 1.42 1.51
CA SER A 185 16.96 1.76 0.34
C SER A 185 18.44 1.97 0.66
N LYS A 186 18.79 2.35 1.89
CA LYS A 186 20.18 2.60 2.30
C LYS A 186 20.94 1.32 2.65
N HIS A 187 20.20 0.24 2.91
CA HIS A 187 20.72 -1.05 3.41
C HIS A 187 20.59 -2.17 2.38
N ILE A 188 20.19 -1.84 1.15
CA ILE A 188 20.02 -2.78 0.04
C ILE A 188 20.88 -2.29 -1.12
N TYR A 189 21.86 -3.09 -1.52
CA TYR A 189 22.85 -2.72 -2.52
C TYR A 189 22.73 -3.62 -3.76
N ASN A 190 22.85 -3.03 -4.94
CA ASN A 190 23.06 -3.83 -6.14
C ASN A 190 24.48 -4.39 -6.14
N ARG A 191 24.66 -5.62 -6.65
CA ARG A 191 25.99 -6.24 -6.76
C ARG A 191 27.01 -5.40 -7.54
N GLY A 192 26.55 -4.47 -8.40
CA GLY A 192 27.41 -3.52 -9.12
C GLY A 192 27.76 -2.22 -8.37
N GLU A 193 26.99 -1.84 -7.33
CA GLU A 193 27.21 -0.59 -6.56
C GLU A 193 28.26 -0.74 -5.45
N VAL A 194 28.56 -1.99 -5.04
CA VAL A 194 29.54 -2.30 -3.99
C VAL A 194 30.98 -1.92 -4.39
N ILE A 195 31.21 -1.61 -5.67
CA ILE A 195 32.53 -1.21 -6.19
C ILE A 195 32.87 0.25 -5.85
N GLU A 196 31.88 1.15 -5.68
CA GLU A 196 32.14 2.58 -5.43
C GLU A 196 32.17 2.97 -3.94
N GLY A 197 31.65 2.11 -3.06
CA GLY A 197 31.52 2.41 -1.62
C GLY A 197 32.79 2.17 -0.79
N LYS A 198 33.74 1.38 -1.29
CA LYS A 198 34.92 0.96 -0.52
C LYS A 198 36.07 1.98 -0.52
N GLU A 199 36.07 2.96 -1.41
CA GLU A 199 37.11 4.02 -1.45
C GLU A 199 36.91 5.16 -0.43
N LYS A 200 35.73 5.28 0.21
CA LYS A 200 35.44 6.40 1.12
C LYS A 200 35.62 6.10 2.61
N SER A 201 35.88 4.85 3.02
CA SER A 201 35.93 4.45 4.43
C SER A 201 37.32 4.12 4.97
N GLU A 202 38.39 4.18 4.17
CA GLU A 202 39.77 3.85 4.62
C GLU A 202 40.69 5.08 4.84
N VAL A 203 40.18 6.32 4.78
CA VAL A 203 40.99 7.52 5.07
C VAL A 203 40.45 8.29 6.28
N SER A 204 40.38 7.64 7.43
CA SER A 204 40.29 8.32 8.73
C SER A 204 40.79 7.44 9.86
N GLU A 205 42.04 7.00 9.78
CA GLU A 205 42.77 6.55 10.98
C GLU A 205 43.91 7.52 11.23
N SER A 206 43.74 8.29 12.30
CA SER A 206 44.72 9.20 12.88
C SER A 206 45.93 8.42 13.42
N PRO A 207 47.07 9.08 13.65
CA PRO A 207 47.47 9.16 15.05
C PRO A 207 47.96 10.56 15.40
N ALA A 208 47.14 11.30 16.13
CA ALA A 208 47.62 12.32 17.06
C ALA A 208 48.08 11.62 18.34
N ALA A 209 49.39 11.40 18.46
CA ALA A 209 50.04 11.07 19.73
C ALA A 209 50.90 12.27 20.15
N SER A 210 50.48 12.86 21.26
CA SER A 210 51.05 14.02 21.94
C SER A 210 52.32 13.68 22.76
N ASN A 211 53.00 14.76 23.16
CA ASN A 211 53.96 14.96 24.26
C ASN A 211 55.45 14.95 23.85
N ASP A 212 56.18 16.08 23.88
CA ASP A 212 56.67 16.95 24.98
C ASP A 212 58.10 16.54 25.44
N ILE A 213 58.90 17.54 25.86
CA ILE A 213 60.14 17.49 26.65
C ILE A 213 61.50 17.34 25.90
N SER A 214 62.12 18.48 25.57
CA SER A 214 63.39 19.00 26.18
C SER A 214 63.97 20.16 25.37
#